data_AF-A0A3D0YUL2-F1
#
_entry.id   AF-A0A3D0YUL2-F1
#
_cell.length_a   1.000
_cell.length_b   1.000
_cell.length_c   1.000
_cell.angle_alpha   90.00
_cell.angle_beta   90.00
_cell.angle_gamma   90.00
#
_symmetry.space_group_name_H-M   'P 1'
#
loop_
_entity.id
_entity.type
_entity.pdbx_description
1 polymer ?
#
loop_
_entity_poly.entity_id
_entity_poly.type
_entity_poly.pdbx_seq_one_letter_code
_entity_poly.pdbx_strand_id
1 'polypeptide(L)'
;MVETILILMNTVDAWLNKPYIKIDGLMIDRWSWVHLITGITIGLIVAWKWPQATNWKAHVMIFLLMIMWEIFEFTAGEILFKVETLTDKTWDLIIGMAGYYICYKLFIGSYRNAKKT
;
A
#
# COMPACT_ATOMS: atom_id res chain seq x y z
N MET A 1 -31.22 3.49 -1.33
CA MET A 1 -30.10 2.81 -0.62
C MET A 1 -28.94 2.54 -1.58
N VAL A 2 -29.16 1.78 -2.66
CA VAL A 2 -28.12 1.52 -3.68
C VAL A 2 -27.57 2.81 -4.32
N GLU A 3 -28.46 3.73 -4.71
CA GLU A 3 -28.07 5.01 -5.31
C GLU A 3 -27.23 5.89 -4.36
N THR A 4 -27.58 5.92 -3.07
CA THR A 4 -26.81 6.64 -2.04
C THR A 4 -25.41 6.05 -1.87
N ILE A 5 -25.27 4.72 -1.93
CA ILE A 5 -23.98 4.03 -1.83
C ILE A 5 -23.11 4.38 -3.04
N LEU A 6 -23.67 4.36 -4.25
CA LEU A 6 -22.94 4.72 -5.47
C LEU A 6 -22.46 6.19 -5.46
N ILE A 7 -23.30 7.13 -5.02
CA ILE A 7 -22.93 8.54 -4.88
C ILE A 7 -21.79 8.70 -3.88
N LEU A 8 -21.86 8.02 -2.73
CA LEU A 8 -20.82 8.05 -1.72
C LEU A 8 -19.50 7.51 -2.27
N MET A 9 -19.53 6.35 -2.95
CA MET A 9 -18.35 5.73 -3.55
C MET A 9 -17.71 6.63 -4.59
N ASN A 10 -18.50 7.21 -5.50
CA ASN A 10 -18.00 8.16 -6.50
C ASN A 10 -17.40 9.41 -5.85
N THR A 11 -17.97 9.89 -4.74
CA THR A 11 -17.44 11.05 -4.01
C THR A 11 -16.11 10.73 -3.34
N VAL A 12 -15.98 9.55 -2.73
CA VAL A 12 -14.75 9.08 -2.11
C VAL A 12 -13.67 8.88 -3.16
N ASP A 13 -13.99 8.21 -4.26
CA ASP A 13 -13.06 7.98 -5.36
C ASP A 13 -12.57 9.31 -5.96
N ALA A 14 -13.48 10.25 -6.25
CA ALA A 14 -13.12 11.58 -6.74
C ALA A 14 -12.28 12.38 -5.73
N TRP A 15 -12.47 12.16 -4.43
CA TRP A 15 -11.65 12.79 -3.41
C TRP A 15 -10.26 12.16 -3.32
N LEU A 16 -10.13 10.83 -3.46
CA LEU A 16 -8.86 10.11 -3.38
C LEU A 16 -7.96 10.35 -4.59
N ASN A 17 -8.54 10.45 -5.78
CA ASN A 17 -7.84 10.70 -7.04
C ASN A 17 -7.30 12.14 -7.19
N LYS A 18 -7.34 12.97 -6.14
CA LYS A 18 -6.80 14.34 -6.21
C LYS A 18 -5.28 14.29 -6.13
N PRO A 19 -4.55 14.72 -7.19
CA PRO A 19 -3.10 14.67 -7.20
C PRO A 19 -2.52 15.69 -6.21
N TYR A 20 -1.47 15.27 -5.51
CA TYR A 20 -0.58 16.16 -4.76
C TYR A 20 0.62 16.58 -5.59
N ILE A 21 1.22 15.61 -6.30
CA ILE A 21 2.38 15.81 -7.17
C ILE A 21 2.08 15.13 -8.49
N LYS A 22 2.20 15.89 -9.59
CA LYS A 22 2.08 15.37 -10.94
C LYS A 22 3.19 15.97 -11.79
N ILE A 23 4.20 15.15 -12.07
CA ILE A 23 5.29 15.46 -12.99
C ILE A 23 5.45 14.28 -13.96
N ASP A 24 6.14 14.49 -15.08
CA ASP A 24 6.25 13.44 -16.10
C ASP A 24 6.86 12.16 -15.51
N GLY A 25 6.07 11.08 -15.53
CA GLY A 25 6.46 9.78 -15.00
C GLY A 25 6.33 9.61 -13.48
N LEU A 26 5.80 10.58 -12.73
CA LEU A 26 5.47 10.45 -11.30
C LEU A 26 4.11 11.07 -11.00
N MET A 27 3.20 10.23 -10.50
CA MET A 27 1.94 10.65 -9.91
C MET A 27 1.92 10.25 -8.44
N ILE A 28 1.66 11.22 -7.56
CA ILE A 28 1.35 10.97 -6.16
C ILE A 28 0.04 11.68 -5.88
N ASP A 29 -0.96 10.91 -5.50
CA ASP A 29 -2.27 11.41 -5.09
C ASP A 29 -2.60 10.90 -3.68
N ARG A 30 -3.88 10.90 -3.29
CA ARG A 30 -4.27 10.38 -1.96
C ARG A 30 -4.35 8.86 -1.95
N TRP A 31 -4.52 8.20 -3.10
CA TRP A 31 -4.40 6.75 -3.19
C TRP A 31 -3.00 6.29 -2.83
N SER A 32 -1.97 7.02 -3.27
CA SER A 32 -0.59 6.77 -2.84
C SER A 32 -0.42 6.83 -1.31
N TRP A 33 -1.16 7.69 -0.60
CA TRP A 33 -1.16 7.71 0.88
C TRP A 33 -1.86 6.51 1.50
N VAL A 34 -2.95 6.04 0.89
CA VAL A 34 -3.62 4.80 1.31
C VAL A 34 -2.64 3.64 1.19
N HIS A 35 -1.92 3.54 0.08
CA HIS A 35 -0.87 2.54 -0.11
C HIS A 35 0.24 2.63 0.95
N LEU A 36 0.73 3.83 1.25
CA LEU A 36 1.71 4.04 2.32
C LEU A 36 1.21 3.51 3.68
N ILE A 37 -0.02 3.89 4.06
CA ILE A 37 -0.64 3.50 5.34
C ILE A 37 -0.87 1.99 5.40
N THR A 38 -1.31 1.39 4.29
CA THR A 38 -1.47 -0.06 4.15
C THR A 38 -0.14 -0.78 4.36
N GLY A 39 0.94 -0.29 3.72
CA GLY A 39 2.29 -0.79 3.90
C GLY A 39 2.78 -0.72 5.35
N ILE A 40 2.57 0.42 6.03
CA ILE A 40 2.88 0.60 7.46
C ILE A 40 2.10 -0.41 8.30
N THR A 41 0.79 -0.53 8.08
CA THR A 41 -0.10 -1.41 8.85
C THR A 41 0.34 -2.86 8.73
N ILE A 42 0.63 -3.31 7.51
CA ILE A 42 1.14 -4.65 7.24
C ILE A 42 2.52 -4.85 7.89
N GLY A 43 3.40 -3.86 7.83
CA GLY A 43 4.70 -3.89 8.51
C GLY A 43 4.58 -4.08 10.02
N LEU A 44 3.64 -3.39 10.67
CA LEU A 44 3.34 -3.57 12.09
C LEU A 44 2.77 -4.97 12.38
N ILE A 45 1.87 -5.48 11.54
CA ILE A 45 1.33 -6.85 11.67
C ILE A 45 2.45 -7.88 11.57
N VAL A 46 3.35 -7.77 10.59
CA VAL A 46 4.50 -8.66 10.45
C VAL A 46 5.40 -8.58 11.68
N ALA A 47 5.70 -7.37 12.16
CA ALA A 47 6.53 -7.17 13.34
C ALA A 47 5.94 -7.85 14.58
N TRP A 48 4.61 -7.74 14.77
CA TRP A 48 3.93 -8.26 15.94
C TRP A 48 3.62 -9.76 15.86
N LYS A 49 3.03 -10.21 14.74
CA LYS A 49 2.51 -11.57 14.59
C LYS A 49 3.54 -12.54 14.04
N TRP A 50 4.56 -12.07 13.35
CA TRP A 50 5.55 -12.94 12.70
C TRP A 50 7.02 -12.58 12.97
N PRO A 51 7.42 -12.42 14.24
CA PRO A 51 8.78 -11.99 14.60
C PRO A 51 9.87 -13.01 14.21
N GLN A 52 9.51 -14.24 13.80
CA GLN A 52 10.44 -15.31 13.45
C GLN A 52 10.67 -15.50 11.93
N ALA A 53 9.87 -14.88 11.04
CA ALA A 53 10.04 -15.02 9.59
C ALA A 53 11.34 -14.37 9.08
N THR A 54 12.22 -15.06 8.35
CA THR A 54 13.47 -14.44 7.87
C THR A 54 13.20 -13.14 7.10
N ASN A 55 14.11 -12.16 7.18
CA ASN A 55 13.92 -10.85 6.53
C ASN A 55 13.53 -11.00 5.06
N TRP A 56 14.24 -11.87 4.33
CA TRP A 56 13.94 -12.18 2.94
C TRP A 56 12.51 -12.69 2.73
N LYS A 57 12.05 -13.66 3.53
CA LYS A 57 10.68 -14.19 3.42
C LYS A 57 9.64 -13.11 3.69
N ALA A 58 9.86 -12.26 4.69
CA ALA A 58 8.96 -11.16 5.01
C ALA A 58 8.90 -10.14 3.86
N HIS A 59 10.04 -9.73 3.29
CA HIS A 59 10.10 -8.79 2.17
C HIS A 59 9.36 -9.31 0.93
N VAL A 60 9.64 -10.55 0.53
CA VAL A 60 8.99 -11.18 -0.64
C VAL A 60 7.49 -11.31 -0.42
N MET A 61 7.06 -11.73 0.77
CA MET A 61 5.63 -11.85 1.07
C MET A 61 4.93 -10.49 0.99
N ILE A 62 5.50 -9.44 1.57
CA ILE A 62 4.86 -8.11 1.52
C ILE A 62 4.81 -7.58 0.10
N PHE A 63 5.88 -7.76 -0.67
CA PHE A 63 5.89 -7.41 -2.08
C PHE A 63 4.76 -8.12 -2.86
N LEU A 64 4.59 -9.43 -2.65
CA LEU A 64 3.49 -10.19 -3.27
C LEU A 64 2.11 -9.72 -2.79
N LEU A 65 1.95 -9.38 -1.51
CA LEU A 65 0.69 -8.85 -0.99
C LEU A 65 0.34 -7.48 -1.62
N MET A 66 1.33 -6.61 -1.83
CA MET A 66 1.12 -5.33 -2.52
C MET A 66 0.73 -5.54 -4.00
N ILE A 67 1.37 -6.49 -4.69
CA ILE A 67 0.96 -6.87 -6.05
C ILE A 67 -0.48 -7.40 -6.06
N MET A 68 -0.84 -8.27 -5.10
CA MET A 68 -2.20 -8.79 -5.01
C MET A 68 -3.23 -7.70 -4.72
N TRP A 69 -2.86 -6.69 -3.93
CA TRP A 69 -3.70 -5.53 -3.67
C TRP A 69 -3.95 -4.71 -4.95
N GLU A 70 -2.90 -4.44 -5.73
CA GLU A 70 -3.02 -3.77 -7.04
C GLU A 70 -3.87 -4.54 -8.05
N ILE A 71 -3.74 -5.87 -8.06
CA ILE A 71 -4.58 -6.76 -8.89
C ILE A 71 -6.03 -6.69 -8.42
N PHE A 72 -6.27 -6.70 -7.10
CA PHE A 72 -7.62 -6.56 -6.56
C PHE A 72 -8.25 -5.24 -7.00
N GLU A 73 -7.56 -4.11 -6.84
CA GLU A 73 -8.03 -2.80 -7.29
C GLU A 73 -8.30 -2.77 -8.79
N PHE A 74 -7.41 -3.36 -9.60
CA PHE A 74 -7.61 -3.48 -11.04
C PHE A 74 -8.87 -4.29 -11.39
N THR A 75 -9.07 -5.45 -10.76
CA THR A 75 -10.24 -6.32 -11.02
C THR A 75 -11.55 -5.73 -10.49
N ALA A 76 -11.48 -4.89 -9.46
CA ALA A 76 -12.61 -4.14 -8.92
C ALA A 76 -12.77 -2.76 -9.61
N GLY A 77 -11.96 -2.47 -10.63
CA GLY A 77 -12.03 -1.26 -11.43
C GLY A 77 -13.40 -1.12 -12.11
N GLU A 78 -13.84 0.13 -12.27
CA GLU A 78 -15.17 0.55 -12.78
C GLU A 78 -16.35 0.36 -11.81
N ILE A 79 -16.21 -0.48 -10.77
CA ILE A 79 -17.26 -0.67 -9.73
C ILE A 79 -16.87 0.05 -8.44
N LEU A 80 -15.64 -0.15 -7.95
CA LEU A 80 -15.16 0.40 -6.68
C LEU A 80 -14.03 1.42 -6.85
N PHE A 81 -13.28 1.33 -7.95
CA PHE A 81 -12.07 2.12 -8.18
C PHE A 81 -12.02 2.64 -9.62
N LYS A 82 -11.39 3.80 -9.79
CA LYS A 82 -11.08 4.33 -11.12
C LYS A 82 -10.00 3.48 -11.82
N VAL A 83 -10.09 3.40 -13.14
CA VAL A 83 -9.00 2.82 -13.96
C VAL A 83 -7.80 3.76 -13.95
N GLU A 84 -6.69 3.27 -13.39
CA GLU A 84 -5.42 3.98 -13.30
C GLU A 84 -4.39 3.47 -14.32
N THR A 85 -3.38 4.29 -14.59
CA THR A 85 -2.30 3.87 -15.48
C THR A 85 -1.35 2.90 -14.79
N LEU A 86 -0.61 2.11 -15.57
CA LEU A 86 0.42 1.22 -15.01
C LEU A 86 1.49 2.01 -14.24
N THR A 87 1.78 3.25 -14.64
CA THR A 87 2.72 4.13 -13.95
C THR A 87 2.23 4.47 -12.56
N ASP A 88 0.95 4.81 -12.40
CA ASP A 88 0.35 5.17 -11.11
C ASP A 88 0.41 3.98 -10.14
N LYS A 89 -0.04 2.81 -10.60
CA LYS A 89 0.07 1.52 -9.89
C LYS A 89 1.49 1.17 -9.48
N THR A 90 2.47 1.49 -10.32
CA THR A 90 3.88 1.24 -10.01
C THR A 90 4.34 2.13 -8.86
N TRP A 91 3.94 3.40 -8.84
CA TRP A 91 4.26 4.32 -7.75
C TRP A 91 3.56 3.94 -6.46
N ASP A 92 2.31 3.53 -6.53
CA ASP A 92 1.54 3.09 -5.38
C ASP A 92 2.14 1.83 -4.73
N LEU A 93 2.59 0.87 -5.55
CA LEU A 93 3.37 -0.27 -5.07
C LEU A 93 4.70 0.15 -4.40
N ILE A 94 5.46 1.06 -5.02
CA ILE A 94 6.73 1.57 -4.46
C ILE A 94 6.49 2.26 -3.11
N ILE A 95 5.45 3.10 -3.04
CA ILE A 95 5.09 3.88 -1.84
C ILE A 95 4.57 2.96 -0.73
N GLY A 96 3.75 1.95 -1.07
CA GLY A 96 3.32 0.93 -0.12
C GLY A 96 4.50 0.14 0.45
N MET A 97 5.45 -0.25 -0.40
CA MET A 97 6.68 -0.90 0.06
C MET A 97 7.53 0.03 0.95
N ALA A 98 7.59 1.33 0.65
CA ALA A 98 8.27 2.31 1.50
C ALA A 98 7.66 2.37 2.90
N GLY A 99 6.32 2.35 3.01
CA GLY A 99 5.60 2.31 4.29
C GLY A 99 5.98 1.09 5.13
N TYR A 100 6.02 -0.09 4.52
CA TYR A 100 6.50 -1.31 5.17
C TYR A 100 7.96 -1.17 5.64
N TYR A 101 8.84 -0.61 4.82
CA TYR A 101 10.26 -0.46 5.13
C TYR A 101 10.52 0.46 6.32
N ILE A 102 9.72 1.51 6.51
CA ILE A 102 9.76 2.38 7.70
C ILE A 102 9.56 1.52 8.96
N CYS A 103 8.50 0.71 9.00
CA CYS A 103 8.22 -0.18 10.14
C CYS A 103 9.31 -1.24 10.33
N TYR A 104 9.79 -1.82 9.23
CA TYR A 104 10.85 -2.81 9.29
C TYR A 104 12.11 -2.23 9.92
N LYS A 105 12.53 -1.02 9.54
CA LYS A 105 13.72 -0.36 10.12
C LYS A 105 13.54 -0.02 11.60
N LEU A 106 12.37 0.49 11.99
CA LEU A 106 12.11 0.92 13.36
C LEU A 106 11.95 -0.26 14.33
N PHE A 107 11.19 -1.28 13.94
CA PHE A 107 10.73 -2.31 14.88
C PHE A 107 11.33 -3.70 14.62
N ILE A 108 11.47 -4.10 13.36
CA ILE A 108 11.88 -5.48 13.01
C ILE A 108 13.40 -5.61 13.00
N GLY A 109 14.11 -4.67 12.36
CA GLY A 109 15.56 -4.63 12.28
C GLY A 109 16.19 -4.46 13.67
N SER A 110 15.67 -3.52 14.46
CA SER A 110 16.15 -3.24 15.82
C SER A 110 15.95 -4.42 16.77
N TYR A 111 14.76 -5.02 16.81
CA TYR A 111 14.46 -6.14 17.72
C TYR A 111 15.30 -7.39 17.42
N ARG A 112 15.61 -7.66 16.15
CA ARG A 112 16.42 -8.82 15.75
C ARG A 112 17.90 -8.65 16.02
N ASN A 113 18.42 -7.44 15.87
CA ASN A 113 19.80 -7.15 16.24
C ASN A 113 20.02 -7.32 17.75
N ALA A 114 19.05 -6.90 18.57
CA ALA A 114 19.11 -7.06 20.02
C ALA A 114 19.05 -8.51 20.53
N LYS A 115 18.54 -9.48 19.74
CA LYS A 115 18.55 -10.92 20.08
C LYS A 115 19.81 -11.66 19.65
N LYS A 116 20.65 -11.06 18.82
CA LYS A 116 21.91 -11.66 18.33
C LYS A 116 23.13 -11.28 19.18
N THR A 117 23.01 -10.24 19.99
CA THR A 117 23.95 -9.83 21.05
C THR A 117 23.62 -10.54 22.35
#